data_AF-A0A7J6GWH6-F1
#
_entry.id   AF-A0A7J6GWH6-F1
#
_cell.length_a   1.000
_cell.length_b   1.000
_cell.length_c   1.000
_cell.angle_alpha   90.00
_cell.angle_beta   90.00
_cell.angle_gamma   90.00
#
_symmetry.space_group_name_H-M   'P 1'
#
loop_
_entity.id
_entity.type
_entity.pdbx_description
1 polymer ?
#
loop_
_entity_poly.entity_id
_entity_poly.type
_entity_poly.pdbx_seq_one_letter_code
_entity_poly.pdbx_strand_id
1 'polypeptide(L)'
;MAKESSYAPEDRLLRAILGIQISTSKETCLKLPIGSRGRVIDVRWIQKKGGSSYNPETIRVYIPQKREIKVGDKVAGRHGNKGIVSKILPRQDMPYLQDGRPVDMVFNPLGVPSRMNVGQIFECSLGLAGELLDRHYRIAPFDERYEQEASRKLVFSELYEASKQTANPWVFEPEYPGKSRIFDGRTGDPFEQPVIIGKPYILKLIHQVDDKIHGRCSGHYALVTQQPLRGRAKQGGQRVGEMEVWALEGFGVAHILQEMLTYKSDHIRARQEVLVIGNDKEDPKFCEQCGVEFVDSRIRRYQMGYIKLACPVTHVWYLKPLPSYIANLLDKPLKELEGLPDERKLSRPILKGGDPIRSYLNFSFARPIAKKPTFLRFRGSFEYEIQSWKYSIPLFFTTHGFDAFRNREISTGAGAIREQLADLDLGIIIDYSLAEWKELGEEGPTGNEWEDRKVGRRKDFLVRRIELAKHFIRTNIEPEWMVLCLLPVLPPELRPIIQIDGGKLMSSDINELYRRVIYRNNTLIDLLTTSRSTPGELVMCQEKLVQEAVDTLLDNGIRGQPMRDGHNKVYKSFSNVIEGKADSSILSIEFVRPRLILKGMNGKSSMSYQ
;
A
#
# COMPACT_ATOMS: atom_id res chain seq x y z
N MET A 1 20.63 26.85 -54.20
CA MET A 1 21.47 27.26 -53.05
C MET A 1 20.72 27.33 -51.70
N ALA A 2 19.39 27.42 -51.62
CA ALA A 2 18.65 27.55 -50.34
C ALA A 2 18.36 26.25 -49.55
N LYS A 3 18.82 25.06 -50.01
CA LYS A 3 18.52 23.77 -49.36
C LYS A 3 19.68 23.15 -48.57
N GLU A 4 20.91 23.60 -48.75
CA GLU A 4 22.02 23.11 -47.93
C GLU A 4 21.96 23.71 -46.51
N SER A 5 21.48 24.94 -46.36
CA SER A 5 21.40 25.68 -45.08
C SER A 5 20.42 25.10 -44.04
N SER A 6 19.65 24.05 -44.35
CA SER A 6 18.69 23.47 -43.39
C SER A 6 19.31 22.48 -42.40
N TYR A 7 20.52 21.98 -42.66
CA TYR A 7 21.19 21.00 -41.80
C TYR A 7 22.32 21.66 -41.01
N ALA A 8 22.39 21.31 -39.73
CA ALA A 8 23.45 21.77 -38.83
C ALA A 8 24.83 21.29 -39.34
N PRO A 9 25.91 22.07 -39.16
CA PRO A 9 27.26 21.69 -39.59
C PRO A 9 27.70 20.30 -39.08
N GLU A 10 27.30 19.93 -37.87
CA GLU A 10 27.58 18.65 -37.22
C GLU A 10 26.96 17.48 -37.99
N ASP A 11 25.70 17.62 -38.40
CA ASP A 11 24.98 16.62 -39.21
C ASP A 11 25.63 16.42 -40.58
N ARG A 12 26.17 17.50 -41.16
CA ARG A 12 26.87 17.42 -42.46
C ARG A 12 28.18 16.65 -42.34
N LEU A 13 28.96 16.90 -41.28
CA LEU A 13 30.21 16.19 -41.02
C LEU A 13 29.94 14.69 -40.81
N LEU A 14 28.96 14.35 -39.97
CA LEU A 14 28.60 12.96 -39.70
C LEU A 14 28.22 12.19 -40.97
N ARG A 15 27.44 12.82 -41.86
CA ARG A 15 27.05 12.22 -43.14
C ARG A 15 28.22 12.10 -44.13
N ALA A 16 29.15 13.04 -44.13
CA ALA A 16 30.35 12.98 -44.95
C ALA A 16 31.26 11.82 -44.50
N ILE A 17 31.42 11.61 -43.19
CA ILE A 17 32.16 10.47 -42.63
C ILE A 17 31.48 9.15 -43.01
N LEU A 18 30.14 9.08 -42.94
CA LEU A 18 29.36 7.88 -43.23
C LEU A 18 29.07 7.67 -44.74
N GLY A 19 29.47 8.58 -45.61
CA GLY A 19 29.22 8.51 -47.06
C GLY A 19 27.73 8.57 -47.46
N ILE A 20 26.86 9.12 -46.60
CA ILE A 20 25.39 9.13 -46.83
C ILE A 20 25.02 10.31 -47.74
N GLN A 21 24.40 10.04 -48.89
CA GLN A 21 23.91 11.07 -49.81
C GLN A 21 22.80 11.93 -49.19
N ILE A 22 22.78 13.23 -49.51
CA ILE A 22 21.81 14.19 -48.99
C ILE A 22 20.45 13.96 -49.65
N SER A 23 19.52 13.32 -48.93
CA SER A 23 18.12 13.22 -49.35
C SER A 23 17.40 14.55 -49.18
N THR A 24 16.73 15.07 -50.22
CA THR A 24 15.96 16.32 -50.17
C THR A 24 14.58 16.21 -49.51
N SER A 25 14.16 15.00 -49.15
CA SER A 25 12.85 14.67 -48.58
C SER A 25 12.95 14.28 -47.11
N LYS A 26 12.02 14.78 -46.29
CA LYS A 26 11.86 14.36 -44.89
C LYS A 26 10.77 13.29 -44.80
N GLU A 27 11.00 12.24 -44.02
CA GLU A 27 10.00 11.21 -43.77
C GLU A 27 8.85 11.78 -42.93
N THR A 28 7.62 11.72 -43.45
CA THR A 28 6.39 12.12 -42.76
C THR A 28 5.33 11.02 -42.83
N CYS A 29 5.76 9.76 -42.77
CA CYS A 29 4.90 8.59 -42.85
C CYS A 29 3.90 8.56 -41.68
N LEU A 30 2.65 8.20 -41.97
CA LEU A 30 1.65 7.95 -40.93
C LEU A 30 2.03 6.69 -40.16
N LYS A 31 2.25 6.82 -38.85
CA LYS A 31 2.54 5.72 -37.94
C LYS A 31 1.31 5.37 -37.12
N LEU A 32 1.18 4.09 -36.77
CA LEU A 32 0.10 3.65 -35.90
C LEU A 32 0.28 4.26 -34.49
N PRO A 33 -0.78 4.79 -33.85
CA PRO A 33 -0.69 5.30 -32.49
C PRO A 33 -0.22 4.22 -31.50
N ILE A 34 0.52 4.65 -30.48
CA ILE A 34 1.03 3.77 -29.42
C ILE A 34 -0.15 3.05 -28.75
N GLY A 35 -0.05 1.72 -28.62
CA GLY A 35 -1.07 0.87 -27.99
C GLY A 35 -2.16 0.35 -28.93
N SER A 36 -2.26 0.87 -30.15
CA SER A 36 -3.14 0.30 -31.18
C SER A 36 -2.48 -0.90 -31.86
N ARG A 37 -3.26 -1.94 -32.14
CA ARG A 37 -2.82 -3.13 -32.87
C ARG A 37 -3.97 -3.72 -33.67
N GLY A 38 -3.67 -4.35 -34.80
CA GLY A 38 -4.66 -5.03 -35.61
C GLY A 38 -4.13 -5.36 -37.00
N ARG A 39 -4.96 -6.00 -37.81
CA ARG A 39 -4.66 -6.32 -39.22
C ARG A 39 -5.44 -5.38 -40.11
N VAL A 40 -4.80 -4.71 -41.06
CA VAL A 40 -5.49 -3.83 -42.02
C VAL A 40 -6.60 -4.62 -42.74
N ILE A 41 -7.85 -4.14 -42.69
CA ILE A 41 -8.97 -4.71 -43.44
C ILE A 41 -9.08 -4.04 -44.82
N ASP A 42 -9.02 -2.70 -44.86
CA ASP A 42 -9.33 -1.92 -46.05
C ASP A 42 -8.44 -0.67 -46.12
N VAL A 43 -8.12 -0.24 -47.34
CA VAL A 43 -7.37 0.98 -47.64
C VAL A 43 -8.10 1.72 -48.75
N ARG A 44 -8.62 2.92 -48.43
CA ARG A 44 -9.36 3.75 -49.38
C ARG A 44 -8.54 4.97 -49.79
N TRP A 45 -8.37 5.10 -51.10
CA TRP A 45 -7.78 6.26 -51.75
C TRP A 45 -8.88 7.23 -52.16
N ILE A 46 -8.88 8.42 -51.56
CA ILE A 46 -9.86 9.46 -51.86
C ILE A 46 -9.14 10.58 -52.61
N GLN A 47 -9.34 10.62 -53.93
CA GLN A 47 -8.89 11.71 -54.80
C GLN A 47 -9.99 12.78 -54.87
N LYS A 48 -9.65 14.06 -54.60
CA LYS A 48 -10.57 15.18 -54.83
C LYS A 48 -10.65 15.45 -56.34
N LYS A 49 -11.82 15.22 -56.95
CA LYS A 49 -12.11 15.65 -58.34
C LYS A 49 -12.43 17.15 -58.35
N GLY A 50 -11.42 18.01 -58.46
CA GLY A 50 -11.56 19.46 -58.64
C GLY A 50 -10.24 20.11 -59.07
N GLY A 51 -10.25 20.95 -60.11
CA GLY A 51 -9.06 21.41 -60.86
C GLY A 51 -8.16 22.45 -60.18
N SER A 52 -7.73 22.26 -58.93
CA SER A 52 -6.59 23.02 -58.36
C SER A 52 -5.29 22.22 -58.48
N SER A 53 -4.18 22.90 -58.77
CA SER A 53 -2.85 22.29 -59.00
C SER A 53 -2.25 21.52 -57.80
N TYR A 54 -2.89 21.62 -56.63
CA TYR A 54 -2.56 20.87 -55.43
C TYR A 54 -3.81 20.14 -54.91
N ASN A 55 -4.01 18.90 -55.35
CA ASN A 55 -5.01 18.01 -54.78
C ASN A 55 -4.31 16.99 -53.88
N PRO A 56 -4.29 17.18 -52.54
CA PRO A 56 -3.74 16.16 -51.65
C PRO A 56 -4.61 14.90 -51.70
N GLU A 57 -3.99 13.77 -52.07
CA GLU A 57 -4.62 12.46 -51.96
C GLU A 57 -4.84 12.12 -50.49
N THR A 58 -6.06 11.75 -50.11
CA THR A 58 -6.35 11.31 -48.74
C THR A 58 -6.43 9.80 -48.70
N ILE A 59 -5.52 9.18 -47.95
CA ILE A 59 -5.50 7.72 -47.74
C ILE A 59 -6.12 7.43 -46.37
N ARG A 60 -7.14 6.56 -46.33
CA ARG A 60 -7.74 6.06 -45.09
C ARG A 60 -7.47 4.57 -44.95
N VAL A 61 -6.87 4.18 -43.83
CA VAL A 61 -6.54 2.79 -43.51
C VAL A 61 -7.43 2.34 -42.35
N TYR A 62 -8.20 1.27 -42.53
CA TYR A 62 -9.11 0.72 -41.53
C TYR A 62 -8.47 -0.49 -40.83
N ILE A 63 -8.37 -0.41 -39.51
CA ILE A 63 -7.74 -1.45 -38.68
C ILE A 63 -8.73 -1.86 -37.57
N PRO A 64 -9.33 -3.07 -37.63
CA PRO A 64 -10.14 -3.65 -36.58
C PRO A 64 -9.27 -4.07 -35.38
N GLN A 65 -9.86 -4.05 -34.21
CA GLN A 65 -9.24 -4.55 -32.99
C GLN A 65 -10.28 -5.31 -32.16
N LYS A 66 -10.05 -6.60 -31.93
CA LYS A 66 -10.83 -7.38 -30.95
C LYS A 66 -10.32 -7.03 -29.55
N ARG A 67 -11.23 -6.59 -28.67
CA ARG A 67 -10.90 -6.16 -27.30
C ARG A 67 -11.65 -7.01 -26.28
N GLU A 68 -10.90 -7.81 -25.53
CA GLU A 68 -11.41 -8.63 -24.42
C GLU A 68 -11.64 -7.77 -23.17
N ILE A 69 -12.37 -8.32 -22.18
CA ILE A 69 -12.51 -7.66 -20.86
C ILE A 69 -11.18 -7.74 -20.13
N LYS A 70 -10.74 -6.60 -19.59
CA LYS A 70 -9.51 -6.50 -18.80
C LYS A 70 -9.78 -5.83 -17.46
N VAL A 71 -8.85 -6.01 -16.52
CA VAL A 71 -8.82 -5.24 -15.28
C VAL A 71 -8.77 -3.75 -15.60
N GLY A 72 -9.66 -2.97 -14.98
CA GLY A 72 -9.82 -1.54 -15.26
C GLY A 72 -10.96 -1.20 -16.22
N ASP A 73 -11.51 -2.17 -16.96
CA ASP A 73 -12.70 -1.93 -17.79
C ASP A 73 -13.94 -1.69 -16.92
N LYS A 74 -14.83 -0.80 -17.39
CA LYS A 74 -16.05 -0.45 -16.67
C LYS A 74 -17.23 -1.31 -17.13
N VAL A 75 -17.94 -1.90 -16.17
CA VAL A 75 -19.16 -2.68 -16.38
C VAL A 75 -20.33 -2.04 -15.62
N ALA A 76 -21.55 -2.29 -16.08
CA ALA A 76 -22.75 -1.77 -15.44
C ALA A 76 -23.95 -2.71 -15.61
N GLY A 77 -24.76 -2.86 -14.57
CA GLY A 77 -26.11 -3.42 -14.74
C GLY A 77 -27.14 -2.35 -15.11
N ARG A 78 -28.36 -2.80 -15.37
CA ARG A 78 -29.49 -1.93 -15.79
C ARG A 78 -29.95 -0.99 -14.68
N HIS A 79 -29.77 -1.38 -13.42
CA HIS A 79 -30.20 -0.65 -12.22
C HIS A 79 -29.18 0.40 -11.73
N GLY A 80 -28.26 0.84 -12.58
CA GLY A 80 -27.28 1.88 -12.25
C GLY A 80 -26.11 1.43 -11.38
N ASN A 81 -26.00 0.13 -11.10
CA ASN A 81 -24.84 -0.50 -10.46
C ASN A 81 -23.64 -0.51 -11.42
N LYS A 82 -22.81 0.54 -11.34
CA LYS A 82 -21.59 0.70 -12.14
C LYS A 82 -20.37 0.29 -11.31
N GLY A 83 -19.48 -0.49 -11.91
CA GLY A 83 -18.24 -0.95 -11.29
C GLY A 83 -17.10 -1.04 -12.29
N ILE A 84 -15.88 -1.18 -11.77
CA ILE A 84 -14.68 -1.46 -12.54
C ILE A 84 -14.27 -2.90 -12.24
N VAL A 85 -13.84 -3.66 -13.25
CA VAL A 85 -13.28 -4.99 -13.05
C VAL A 85 -11.97 -4.85 -12.29
N SER A 86 -11.94 -5.29 -11.03
CA SER A 86 -10.78 -5.16 -10.14
C SER A 86 -9.79 -6.30 -10.28
N LYS A 87 -10.29 -7.53 -10.37
CA LYS A 87 -9.48 -8.75 -10.47
C LYS A 87 -10.20 -9.80 -11.32
N ILE A 88 -9.45 -10.51 -12.14
CA ILE A 88 -9.92 -11.68 -12.88
C ILE A 88 -9.29 -12.89 -12.21
N LEU A 89 -10.12 -13.75 -11.60
CA LEU A 89 -9.69 -14.95 -10.91
C LEU A 89 -9.77 -16.17 -11.85
N PRO A 90 -8.91 -17.18 -11.65
CA PRO A 90 -9.07 -18.45 -12.34
C PRO A 90 -10.32 -19.17 -11.82
N ARG A 91 -10.92 -20.05 -12.64
CA ARG A 91 -12.20 -20.69 -12.33
C ARG A 91 -12.17 -21.50 -11.03
N GLN A 92 -11.06 -22.15 -10.71
CA GLN A 92 -10.90 -22.95 -9.49
C GLN A 92 -10.95 -22.13 -8.20
N ASP A 93 -10.59 -20.85 -8.24
CA ASP A 93 -10.58 -19.97 -7.05
C ASP A 93 -11.93 -19.29 -6.83
N MET A 94 -12.86 -19.40 -7.78
CA MET A 94 -14.17 -18.76 -7.70
C MET A 94 -15.08 -19.56 -6.78
N PRO A 95 -15.92 -18.89 -5.97
CA PRO A 95 -16.98 -19.58 -5.24
C PRO A 95 -17.83 -20.41 -6.18
N TYR A 96 -18.26 -21.58 -5.72
CA TYR A 96 -19.06 -22.49 -6.53
C TYR A 96 -20.34 -22.90 -5.81
N LEU A 97 -21.32 -23.24 -6.64
CA LEU A 97 -22.65 -23.70 -6.27
C LEU A 97 -22.62 -25.14 -5.76
N GLN A 98 -23.71 -25.59 -5.14
CA GLN A 98 -23.82 -26.98 -4.68
C GLN A 98 -23.77 -28.00 -5.85
N ASP A 99 -24.13 -27.57 -7.07
CA ASP A 99 -23.99 -28.35 -8.30
C ASP A 99 -22.53 -28.44 -8.82
N GLY A 100 -21.56 -27.79 -8.16
CA GLY A 100 -20.16 -27.68 -8.61
C GLY A 100 -19.91 -26.61 -9.66
N ARG A 101 -20.94 -25.87 -10.11
CA ARG A 101 -20.77 -24.76 -11.07
C ARG A 101 -20.13 -23.54 -10.40
N PRO A 102 -19.00 -23.01 -10.89
CA PRO A 102 -18.41 -21.78 -10.37
C PRO A 102 -19.21 -20.54 -10.79
N VAL A 103 -19.18 -19.50 -9.97
CA VAL A 103 -19.80 -18.21 -10.29
C VAL A 103 -18.95 -17.38 -11.26
N ASP A 104 -19.59 -16.56 -12.09
CA ASP A 104 -18.89 -15.72 -13.08
C ASP A 104 -18.40 -14.38 -12.52
N MET A 105 -19.22 -13.73 -11.68
CA MET A 105 -18.94 -12.40 -11.12
C MET A 105 -19.40 -12.32 -9.66
N VAL A 106 -18.63 -11.61 -8.84
CA VAL A 106 -18.95 -11.36 -7.43
C VAL A 106 -19.15 -9.85 -7.22
N PHE A 107 -20.30 -9.46 -6.68
CA PHE A 107 -20.64 -8.07 -6.38
C PHE A 107 -20.56 -7.80 -4.88
N ASN A 108 -20.06 -6.62 -4.50
CA ASN A 108 -20.07 -6.18 -3.10
C ASN A 108 -21.49 -5.74 -2.70
N PRO A 109 -22.11 -6.33 -1.65
CA PRO A 109 -23.46 -5.99 -1.22
C PRO A 109 -23.59 -4.56 -0.65
N LEU A 110 -22.50 -3.96 -0.14
CA LEU A 110 -22.53 -2.62 0.49
C LEU A 110 -23.01 -1.50 -0.45
N GLY A 111 -22.91 -1.72 -1.76
CA GLY A 111 -23.35 -0.75 -2.77
C GLY A 111 -24.86 -0.67 -2.97
N VAL A 112 -25.64 -1.63 -2.44
CA VAL A 112 -27.10 -1.69 -2.66
C VAL A 112 -27.88 -0.85 -1.65
N PRO A 113 -27.66 -0.97 -0.32
CA PRO A 113 -28.44 -0.22 0.68
C PRO A 113 -28.30 1.29 0.51
N SER A 114 -27.09 1.77 0.23
CA SER A 114 -26.79 3.20 0.07
C SER A 114 -27.41 3.83 -1.17
N ARG A 115 -27.66 3.04 -2.23
CA ARG A 115 -28.20 3.53 -3.51
C ARG A 115 -29.69 3.22 -3.70
N MET A 116 -30.27 2.43 -2.80
CA MET A 116 -31.69 2.02 -2.82
C MET A 116 -32.15 1.38 -4.14
N ASN A 117 -31.25 0.69 -4.85
CA ASN A 117 -31.54 0.03 -6.13
C ASN A 117 -31.82 -1.47 -5.95
N VAL A 118 -32.88 -1.78 -5.18
CA VAL A 118 -33.27 -3.15 -4.79
C VAL A 118 -33.67 -4.01 -5.99
N GLY A 119 -34.17 -3.40 -7.07
CA GLY A 119 -34.58 -4.12 -8.30
C GLY A 119 -33.50 -5.04 -8.89
N GLN A 120 -32.21 -4.74 -8.70
CA GLN A 120 -31.12 -5.61 -9.17
C GLN A 120 -31.09 -6.96 -8.45
N ILE A 121 -31.57 -7.02 -7.20
CA ILE A 121 -31.65 -8.26 -6.42
C ILE A 121 -32.77 -9.13 -6.99
N PHE A 122 -33.94 -8.55 -7.23
CA PHE A 122 -35.07 -9.26 -7.84
C PHE A 122 -34.75 -9.74 -9.25
N GLU A 123 -34.08 -8.92 -10.06
CA GLU A 123 -33.58 -9.32 -11.39
C GLU A 123 -32.64 -10.54 -11.29
N CYS A 124 -31.69 -10.50 -10.35
CA CYS A 124 -30.73 -11.56 -10.15
C CYS A 124 -31.42 -12.89 -9.81
N SER A 125 -32.29 -12.88 -8.78
CA SER A 125 -33.01 -14.06 -8.31
C SER A 125 -34.00 -14.62 -9.35
N LEU A 126 -34.75 -13.75 -10.03
CA LEU A 126 -35.68 -14.18 -11.08
C LEU A 126 -34.93 -14.77 -12.28
N GLY A 127 -33.76 -14.21 -12.63
CA GLY A 127 -32.91 -14.74 -13.68
C GLY A 127 -32.41 -16.15 -13.38
N LEU A 128 -32.17 -16.48 -12.10
CA LEU A 128 -31.82 -17.83 -11.68
C LEU A 128 -32.99 -18.81 -11.88
N ALA A 129 -34.17 -18.44 -11.39
CA ALA A 129 -35.38 -19.25 -11.56
C ALA A 129 -35.69 -19.49 -13.05
N GLY A 130 -35.53 -18.46 -13.88
CA GLY A 130 -35.75 -18.54 -15.32
C GLY A 130 -34.78 -19.48 -16.04
N GLU A 131 -33.51 -19.52 -15.65
CA GLU A 131 -32.58 -20.51 -16.21
C GLU A 131 -32.98 -21.94 -15.83
N LEU A 132 -33.34 -22.16 -14.56
CA LEU A 132 -33.66 -23.49 -14.05
C LEU A 132 -34.97 -24.05 -14.62
N LEU A 133 -35.93 -23.16 -14.87
CA LEU A 133 -37.24 -23.50 -15.46
C LEU A 133 -37.27 -23.39 -16.99
N ASP A 134 -36.18 -22.95 -17.62
CA ASP A 134 -36.09 -22.60 -19.05
C ASP A 134 -37.19 -21.61 -19.50
N ARG A 135 -37.39 -20.56 -18.68
CA ARG A 135 -38.40 -19.51 -18.89
C ARG A 135 -37.76 -18.12 -19.04
N HIS A 136 -38.34 -17.30 -19.90
CA HIS A 136 -38.03 -15.88 -20.01
C HIS A 136 -39.17 -15.03 -19.46
N TYR A 137 -38.86 -14.14 -18.52
CA TYR A 137 -39.84 -13.24 -17.92
C TYR A 137 -39.80 -11.86 -18.56
N ARG A 138 -40.98 -11.31 -18.87
CA ARG A 138 -41.17 -9.91 -19.25
C ARG A 138 -42.01 -9.23 -18.19
N ILE A 139 -41.36 -8.42 -17.35
CA ILE A 139 -42.02 -7.67 -16.28
C ILE A 139 -42.40 -6.29 -16.78
N ALA A 140 -43.65 -5.89 -16.54
CA ALA A 140 -44.11 -4.53 -16.77
C ALA A 140 -43.56 -3.60 -15.67
N PRO A 141 -43.10 -2.38 -16.01
CA PRO A 141 -42.72 -1.39 -14.99
C PRO A 141 -43.90 -1.08 -14.06
N PHE A 142 -43.60 -0.79 -12.78
CA PHE A 142 -44.57 -0.41 -11.75
C PHE A 142 -45.63 -1.49 -11.46
N ASP A 143 -45.17 -2.72 -11.28
CA ASP A 143 -45.96 -3.90 -10.88
C ASP A 143 -46.67 -3.70 -9.52
N GLU A 144 -46.04 -2.98 -8.59
CA GLU A 144 -46.62 -2.65 -7.27
C GLU A 144 -47.95 -1.87 -7.34
N ARG A 145 -48.30 -1.29 -8.50
CA ARG A 145 -49.61 -0.65 -8.69
C ARG A 145 -50.77 -1.64 -8.56
N TYR A 146 -50.54 -2.90 -8.93
CA TYR A 146 -51.57 -3.93 -8.93
C TYR A 146 -51.63 -4.69 -7.61
N GLU A 147 -50.48 -4.94 -6.99
CA GLU A 147 -50.41 -5.69 -5.75
C GLU A 147 -49.19 -5.27 -4.90
N GLN A 148 -49.38 -5.19 -3.59
CA GLN A 148 -48.29 -4.87 -2.67
C GLN A 148 -47.25 -6.01 -2.62
N GLU A 149 -45.96 -5.64 -2.72
CA GLU A 149 -44.82 -6.57 -2.81
C GLU A 149 -44.92 -7.58 -3.99
N ALA A 150 -45.58 -7.22 -5.09
CA ALA A 150 -45.77 -8.07 -6.27
C ALA A 150 -44.47 -8.73 -6.76
N SER A 151 -43.41 -7.94 -6.95
CA SER A 151 -42.08 -8.42 -7.35
C SER A 151 -41.55 -9.51 -6.42
N ARG A 152 -41.69 -9.34 -5.11
CA ARG A 152 -41.18 -10.31 -4.13
C ARG A 152 -41.96 -11.62 -4.18
N LYS A 153 -43.29 -11.53 -4.27
CA LYS A 153 -44.18 -12.70 -4.39
C LYS A 153 -43.86 -13.50 -5.63
N LEU A 154 -43.74 -12.83 -6.78
CA LEU A 154 -43.38 -13.45 -8.06
C LEU A 154 -42.02 -14.14 -7.98
N VAL A 155 -40.98 -13.46 -7.48
CA VAL A 155 -39.64 -14.04 -7.42
C VAL A 155 -39.60 -15.27 -6.51
N PHE A 156 -40.25 -15.21 -5.34
CA PHE A 156 -40.24 -16.32 -4.41
C PHE A 156 -41.11 -17.49 -4.87
N SER A 157 -42.24 -17.24 -5.54
CA SER A 157 -43.06 -18.32 -6.11
C SER A 157 -42.29 -19.06 -7.21
N GLU A 158 -41.62 -18.34 -8.12
CA GLU A 158 -40.85 -18.95 -9.20
C GLU A 158 -39.63 -19.70 -8.68
N LEU A 159 -38.93 -19.18 -7.66
CA LEU A 159 -37.81 -19.91 -7.01
C LEU A 159 -38.29 -21.18 -6.32
N TYR A 160 -39.46 -21.13 -5.67
CA TYR A 160 -40.05 -22.30 -5.04
C TYR A 160 -40.50 -23.34 -6.06
N GLU A 161 -41.10 -22.91 -7.19
CA GLU A 161 -41.39 -23.79 -8.32
C GLU A 161 -40.12 -24.41 -8.89
N ALA A 162 -39.05 -23.62 -9.07
CA ALA A 162 -37.77 -24.10 -9.55
C ALA A 162 -37.19 -25.17 -8.62
N SER A 163 -37.23 -24.96 -7.29
CA SER A 163 -36.78 -25.94 -6.30
C SER A 163 -37.56 -27.26 -6.36
N LYS A 164 -38.85 -27.22 -6.70
CA LYS A 164 -39.68 -28.43 -6.86
C LYS A 164 -39.46 -29.16 -8.18
N GLN A 165 -39.33 -28.42 -9.28
CA GLN A 165 -39.26 -28.98 -10.63
C GLN A 165 -37.86 -29.45 -11.00
N THR A 166 -36.82 -28.85 -10.41
CA THR A 166 -35.43 -29.20 -10.70
C THR A 166 -34.85 -30.11 -9.63
N ALA A 167 -33.75 -30.80 -9.96
CA ALA A 167 -32.99 -31.63 -9.03
C ALA A 167 -32.23 -30.83 -7.95
N ASN A 168 -32.44 -29.51 -7.89
CA ASN A 168 -31.67 -28.56 -7.08
C ASN A 168 -32.54 -27.96 -5.97
N PRO A 169 -32.79 -28.69 -4.86
CA PRO A 169 -33.66 -28.22 -3.79
C PRO A 169 -33.11 -26.96 -3.11
N TRP A 170 -31.78 -26.79 -3.13
CA TRP A 170 -31.04 -25.70 -2.50
C TRP A 170 -31.31 -24.30 -3.09
N VAL A 171 -31.99 -24.22 -4.23
CA VAL A 171 -32.34 -22.95 -4.89
C VAL A 171 -33.30 -22.11 -4.04
N PHE A 172 -34.09 -22.76 -3.19
CA PHE A 172 -35.01 -22.10 -2.28
C PHE A 172 -34.91 -22.68 -0.88
N GLU A 173 -34.27 -21.95 0.03
CA GLU A 173 -34.22 -22.28 1.45
C GLU A 173 -35.34 -21.53 2.20
N PRO A 174 -36.25 -22.22 2.93
CA PRO A 174 -37.36 -21.58 3.63
C PRO A 174 -36.93 -20.56 4.68
N GLU A 175 -35.78 -20.80 5.34
CA GLU A 175 -35.21 -19.88 6.35
C GLU A 175 -34.67 -18.60 5.71
N TYR A 176 -34.18 -18.68 4.47
CA TYR A 176 -33.51 -17.59 3.76
C TYR A 176 -33.95 -17.54 2.29
N PRO A 177 -35.17 -17.03 2.00
CA PRO A 177 -35.71 -17.05 0.64
C PRO A 177 -34.85 -16.22 -0.32
N GLY A 178 -34.42 -16.85 -1.41
CA GLY A 178 -33.55 -16.25 -2.44
C GLY A 178 -32.06 -16.24 -2.11
N LYS A 179 -31.65 -16.86 -1.00
CA LYS A 179 -30.25 -17.12 -0.67
C LYS A 179 -29.99 -18.63 -0.66
N SER A 180 -28.76 -18.98 -1.00
CA SER A 180 -28.32 -20.37 -0.99
C SER A 180 -26.92 -20.47 -0.39
N ARG A 181 -26.62 -21.63 0.20
CA ARG A 181 -25.25 -21.94 0.66
C ARG A 181 -24.32 -22.18 -0.54
N ILE A 182 -23.15 -21.55 -0.49
CA ILE A 182 -22.06 -21.66 -1.47
C ILE A 182 -20.78 -22.13 -0.79
N PHE A 183 -19.83 -22.59 -1.59
CA PHE A 183 -18.52 -23.08 -1.13
C PHE A 183 -17.38 -22.20 -1.66
N ASP A 184 -16.33 -22.02 -0.87
CA ASP A 184 -15.11 -21.34 -1.30
C ASP A 184 -14.32 -22.27 -2.24
N GLY A 185 -13.96 -21.79 -3.44
CA GLY A 185 -13.15 -22.53 -4.39
C GLY A 185 -11.72 -22.84 -3.90
N ARG A 186 -11.20 -22.06 -2.93
CA ARG A 186 -9.84 -22.24 -2.43
C ARG A 186 -9.72 -23.28 -1.33
N THR A 187 -10.66 -23.31 -0.41
CA THR A 187 -10.64 -24.22 0.74
C THR A 187 -11.60 -25.39 0.60
N GLY A 188 -12.69 -25.20 -0.15
CA GLY A 188 -13.82 -26.14 -0.24
C GLY A 188 -14.83 -25.98 0.89
N ASP A 189 -14.58 -25.08 1.85
CA ASP A 189 -15.47 -24.89 3.00
C ASP A 189 -16.73 -24.10 2.60
N PRO A 190 -17.88 -24.39 3.24
CA PRO A 190 -19.07 -23.58 3.05
C PRO A 190 -18.89 -22.19 3.68
N PHE A 191 -19.46 -21.17 3.05
CA PHE A 191 -19.54 -19.83 3.65
C PHE A 191 -20.40 -19.84 4.92
N GLU A 192 -20.02 -19.03 5.91
CA GLU A 192 -20.75 -18.92 7.20
C GLU A 192 -22.20 -18.46 7.04
N GLN A 193 -22.45 -17.56 6.09
CA GLN A 193 -23.78 -17.02 5.79
C GLN A 193 -24.21 -17.40 4.36
N PRO A 194 -25.51 -17.71 4.14
CA PRO A 194 -26.02 -17.95 2.82
C PRO A 194 -26.02 -16.67 1.98
N VAL A 195 -25.75 -16.82 0.68
CA VAL A 195 -25.51 -15.71 -0.25
C VAL A 195 -26.59 -15.67 -1.33
N ILE A 196 -26.92 -14.46 -1.81
CA ILE A 196 -27.82 -14.30 -2.95
C ILE A 196 -27.06 -14.68 -4.22
N ILE A 197 -27.66 -15.58 -4.99
CA ILE A 197 -27.11 -16.03 -6.27
C ILE A 197 -28.14 -15.82 -7.35
N GLY A 198 -27.68 -15.52 -8.55
CA GLY A 198 -28.52 -15.56 -9.72
C GLY A 198 -27.89 -14.95 -10.95
N LYS A 199 -28.74 -14.58 -11.91
CA LYS A 199 -28.33 -14.19 -13.25
C LYS A 199 -28.77 -12.78 -13.61
N PRO A 200 -28.02 -11.75 -13.18
CA PRO A 200 -28.29 -10.37 -13.55
C PRO A 200 -27.82 -10.08 -14.99
N TYR A 201 -28.41 -9.07 -15.63
CA TYR A 201 -27.98 -8.60 -16.94
C TYR A 201 -26.91 -7.50 -16.81
N ILE A 202 -25.68 -7.78 -17.26
CA ILE A 202 -24.52 -6.88 -17.14
C ILE A 202 -23.99 -6.46 -18.51
N LEU A 203 -23.72 -5.17 -18.65
CA LEU A 203 -23.21 -4.53 -19.86
C LEU A 203 -21.74 -4.11 -19.70
N LYS A 204 -20.94 -4.29 -20.76
CA LYS A 204 -19.62 -3.68 -20.89
C LYS A 204 -19.75 -2.26 -21.44
N LEU A 205 -19.21 -1.26 -20.76
CA LEU A 205 -19.26 0.14 -21.22
C LEU A 205 -18.12 0.47 -22.17
N ILE A 206 -18.30 1.52 -22.98
CA ILE A 206 -17.26 2.10 -23.86
C ILE A 206 -16.04 2.64 -23.07
N HIS A 207 -16.18 2.80 -21.76
CA HIS A 207 -15.11 3.27 -20.88
C HIS A 207 -14.08 2.18 -20.59
N GLN A 208 -13.21 1.92 -21.56
CA GLN A 208 -12.15 0.92 -21.49
C GLN A 208 -10.86 1.51 -20.91
N VAL A 209 -10.06 0.68 -20.24
CA VAL A 209 -8.83 1.15 -19.57
C VAL A 209 -7.74 1.52 -20.58
N ASP A 210 -7.65 0.76 -21.68
CA ASP A 210 -6.62 0.93 -22.71
C ASP A 210 -6.67 2.33 -23.35
N ASP A 211 -7.86 2.93 -23.46
CA ASP A 211 -8.04 4.29 -24.00
C ASP A 211 -7.79 5.40 -22.95
N LYS A 212 -7.65 5.01 -21.67
CA LYS A 212 -7.52 5.92 -20.53
C LYS A 212 -6.11 6.05 -19.98
N ILE A 213 -5.31 5.00 -20.10
CA ILE A 213 -3.93 5.02 -19.64
C ILE A 213 -3.13 5.94 -20.58
N HIS A 214 -2.42 6.90 -19.98
CA HIS A 214 -1.55 7.83 -20.69
C HIS A 214 -0.35 8.16 -19.83
N GLY A 215 0.84 8.05 -20.41
CA GLY A 215 2.10 8.40 -19.78
C GLY A 215 2.93 9.28 -20.72
N ARG A 216 3.62 10.26 -20.16
CA ARG A 216 4.51 11.17 -20.89
C ARG A 216 5.84 11.24 -20.15
N CYS A 217 6.94 11.07 -20.89
CA CYS A 217 8.27 11.43 -20.43
C CYS A 217 8.62 12.83 -20.96
N SER A 218 8.94 12.94 -22.24
CA SER A 218 9.06 14.19 -22.99
C SER A 218 8.03 14.23 -24.12
N GLY A 219 7.81 15.39 -24.72
CA GLY A 219 6.86 15.56 -25.80
C GLY A 219 6.84 16.98 -26.32
N HIS A 220 5.84 17.31 -27.13
CA HIS A 220 5.72 18.65 -27.70
C HIS A 220 5.25 19.67 -26.65
N TYR A 221 5.62 20.93 -26.89
CA TYR A 221 5.34 22.09 -26.06
C TYR A 221 4.55 23.14 -26.85
N ALA A 222 3.80 23.98 -26.15
CA ALA A 222 3.12 25.11 -26.74
C ALA A 222 4.12 26.16 -27.20
N LEU A 223 3.90 26.78 -28.36
CA LEU A 223 4.81 27.77 -28.92
C LEU A 223 4.94 29.02 -28.03
N VAL A 224 3.84 29.48 -27.46
CA VAL A 224 3.80 30.73 -26.66
C VAL A 224 4.24 30.47 -25.22
N THR A 225 3.57 29.57 -24.50
CA THR A 225 3.82 29.36 -23.06
C THR A 225 4.98 28.42 -22.77
N GLN A 226 5.48 27.69 -23.78
CA GLN A 226 6.54 26.69 -23.61
C GLN A 226 6.21 25.55 -22.63
N GLN A 227 4.94 25.44 -22.23
CA GLN A 227 4.41 24.38 -21.38
C GLN A 227 4.02 23.13 -22.20
N PRO A 228 4.02 21.94 -21.58
CA PRO A 228 3.53 20.71 -22.19
C PRO A 228 2.15 20.89 -22.84
N LEU A 229 1.97 20.41 -24.07
CA LEU A 229 0.65 20.42 -24.72
C LEU A 229 -0.40 19.66 -23.89
N ARG A 230 -1.68 19.99 -24.07
CA ARG A 230 -2.80 19.26 -23.45
C ARG A 230 -3.31 18.15 -24.36
N GLY A 231 -3.77 17.06 -23.75
CA GLY A 231 -4.54 16.01 -24.40
C GLY A 231 -3.73 14.79 -24.83
N ARG A 232 -4.33 13.60 -24.68
CA ARG A 232 -3.68 12.30 -24.92
C ARG A 232 -3.22 12.10 -26.36
N ALA A 233 -4.04 12.53 -27.32
CA ALA A 233 -3.72 12.43 -28.75
C ALA A 233 -2.44 13.19 -29.15
N LYS A 234 -2.04 14.21 -28.38
CA LYS A 234 -0.83 15.02 -28.59
C LYS A 234 0.31 14.62 -27.66
N GLN A 235 0.21 13.48 -26.98
CA GLN A 235 1.11 13.08 -25.89
C GLN A 235 1.26 14.20 -24.83
N GLY A 236 0.13 14.78 -24.45
CA GLY A 236 0.09 15.94 -23.58
C GLY A 236 0.51 15.66 -22.14
N GLY A 237 0.92 16.70 -21.42
CA GLY A 237 1.18 16.63 -19.98
C GLY A 237 -0.12 16.58 -19.17
N GLN A 238 -0.03 16.09 -17.94
CA GLN A 238 -1.09 16.25 -16.95
C GLN A 238 -1.02 17.66 -16.37
N ARG A 239 -2.18 18.30 -16.15
CA ARG A 239 -2.24 19.61 -15.50
C ARG A 239 -2.01 19.44 -14.00
N VAL A 240 -1.05 20.19 -13.46
CA VAL A 240 -0.93 20.48 -12.04
C VAL A 240 -1.57 21.85 -11.85
N GLY A 241 -2.77 21.88 -11.26
CA GLY A 241 -3.52 23.10 -11.01
C GLY A 241 -3.18 23.72 -9.66
N GLU A 242 -3.87 24.80 -9.34
CA GLU A 242 -3.68 25.54 -8.10
C GLU A 242 -3.99 24.68 -6.86
N MET A 243 -5.04 23.86 -6.91
CA MET A 243 -5.36 22.93 -5.83
C MET A 243 -4.26 21.91 -5.58
N GLU A 244 -3.64 21.37 -6.65
CA GLU A 244 -2.51 20.46 -6.50
C GLU A 244 -1.25 21.16 -6.00
N VAL A 245 -1.05 22.43 -6.35
CA VAL A 245 0.05 23.26 -5.81
C VAL A 245 -0.16 23.48 -4.30
N TRP A 246 -1.35 23.90 -3.87
CA TRP A 246 -1.67 24.06 -2.44
C TRP A 246 -1.50 22.76 -1.67
N ALA A 247 -1.85 21.62 -2.28
CA ALA A 247 -1.60 20.32 -1.66
C ALA A 247 -0.09 20.10 -1.42
N LEU A 248 0.77 20.38 -2.41
CA LEU A 248 2.23 20.24 -2.31
C LEU A 248 2.87 21.22 -1.31
N GLU A 249 2.45 22.50 -1.35
CA GLU A 249 2.86 23.53 -0.37
C GLU A 249 2.49 23.10 1.05
N GLY A 250 1.30 22.53 1.17
CA GLY A 250 0.78 21.95 2.37
C GLY A 250 1.62 20.86 3.02
N PHE A 251 2.22 20.01 2.19
CA PHE A 251 3.16 18.99 2.63
C PHE A 251 4.56 19.55 2.94
N GLY A 252 4.81 20.84 2.65
CA GLY A 252 6.12 21.47 2.79
C GLY A 252 7.15 20.98 1.76
N VAL A 253 6.70 20.45 0.61
CA VAL A 253 7.60 19.85 -0.38
C VAL A 253 8.08 20.88 -1.40
N ALA A 254 8.91 21.81 -0.91
CA ALA A 254 9.43 22.92 -1.72
C ALA A 254 10.15 22.42 -2.98
N HIS A 255 11.03 21.43 -2.87
CA HIS A 255 11.80 20.93 -4.01
C HIS A 255 10.92 20.31 -5.09
N ILE A 256 10.00 19.40 -4.75
CA ILE A 256 9.11 18.78 -5.76
C ILE A 256 8.22 19.83 -6.43
N LEU A 257 7.70 20.79 -5.67
CA LEU A 257 6.91 21.87 -6.23
C LEU A 257 7.74 22.71 -7.22
N GLN A 258 8.95 23.07 -6.83
CA GLN A 258 9.90 23.79 -7.69
C GLN A 258 10.19 23.01 -8.99
N GLU A 259 10.39 21.69 -8.92
CA GLU A 259 10.58 20.85 -10.12
C GLU A 259 9.35 20.86 -11.04
N MET A 260 8.14 20.77 -10.47
CA MET A 260 6.89 20.76 -11.24
C MET A 260 6.64 22.08 -11.96
N LEU A 261 6.98 23.20 -11.32
CA LEU A 261 6.82 24.54 -11.87
C LEU A 261 7.90 24.93 -12.88
N THR A 262 9.08 24.30 -12.84
CA THR A 262 10.24 24.70 -13.66
C THR A 262 10.49 23.74 -14.83
N TYR A 263 11.48 22.85 -14.72
CA TYR A 263 11.99 22.06 -15.86
C TYR A 263 11.00 21.01 -16.37
N LYS A 264 10.04 20.57 -15.55
CA LYS A 264 8.92 19.70 -16.00
C LYS A 264 7.85 20.48 -16.78
N SER A 265 7.86 21.81 -16.69
CA SER A 265 6.92 22.71 -17.34
C SER A 265 7.62 23.55 -18.42
N ASP A 266 7.91 24.82 -18.14
CA ASP A 266 8.26 25.88 -19.10
C ASP A 266 9.72 26.31 -19.05
N HIS A 267 10.51 25.91 -18.05
CA HIS A 267 11.90 26.32 -17.96
C HIS A 267 12.79 25.61 -19.00
N ILE A 268 12.94 26.23 -20.18
CA ILE A 268 13.56 25.63 -21.37
C ILE A 268 14.99 25.15 -21.14
N ARG A 269 15.85 25.97 -20.52
CA ARG A 269 17.29 25.67 -20.33
C ARG A 269 17.50 24.48 -19.39
N ALA A 270 16.98 24.58 -18.16
CA ALA A 270 16.99 23.48 -17.19
C ALA A 270 16.40 22.18 -17.77
N ARG A 271 15.35 22.26 -18.59
CA ARG A 271 14.78 21.09 -19.26
C ARG A 271 15.73 20.45 -20.26
N GLN A 272 16.51 21.24 -21.01
CA GLN A 272 17.53 20.72 -21.93
C GLN A 272 18.65 20.05 -21.16
N GLU A 273 19.12 20.67 -20.07
CA GLU A 273 20.15 20.10 -19.18
C GLU A 273 19.72 18.73 -18.63
N VAL A 274 18.50 18.62 -18.09
CA VAL A 274 17.96 17.33 -17.57
C VAL A 274 17.94 16.21 -18.61
N LEU A 275 17.71 16.53 -19.89
CA LEU A 275 17.71 15.52 -20.96
C LEU A 275 19.13 15.08 -21.34
N VAL A 276 20.14 15.91 -21.11
CA VAL A 276 21.56 15.64 -21.45
C VAL A 276 22.26 14.85 -20.35
N ILE A 277 21.85 14.99 -19.09
CA ILE A 277 22.41 14.32 -17.88
C ILE A 277 22.31 12.77 -17.90
N GLY A 278 21.75 12.20 -18.97
CA GLY A 278 21.60 10.75 -19.13
C GLY A 278 22.92 9.97 -19.32
N ASN A 279 24.05 10.62 -19.59
CA ASN A 279 25.23 9.90 -20.09
C ASN A 279 26.60 10.13 -19.42
N ASP A 280 26.84 11.15 -18.58
CA ASP A 280 28.19 11.38 -18.04
C ASP A 280 28.22 11.73 -16.53
N LYS A 281 29.35 11.46 -15.87
CA LYS A 281 29.49 11.37 -14.40
C LYS A 281 29.79 12.69 -13.68
N GLU A 282 29.86 13.81 -14.38
CA GLU A 282 30.22 15.11 -13.79
C GLU A 282 29.27 16.22 -14.27
N ASP A 283 27.98 16.04 -14.04
CA ASP A 283 26.97 17.03 -14.40
C ASP A 283 26.67 18.02 -13.25
N PRO A 284 26.29 19.29 -13.57
CA PRO A 284 25.89 20.26 -12.58
C PRO A 284 24.72 19.74 -11.75
N LYS A 285 24.88 19.73 -10.42
CA LYS A 285 23.84 19.25 -9.50
C LYS A 285 22.62 20.17 -9.46
N PHE A 286 22.76 21.43 -9.88
CA PHE A 286 21.71 22.43 -9.81
C PHE A 286 21.70 23.33 -11.05
N CYS A 287 20.52 23.84 -11.40
CA CYS A 287 20.38 24.87 -12.41
C CYS A 287 20.73 26.25 -11.81
N GLU A 288 21.65 26.99 -12.42
CA GLU A 288 22.11 28.30 -11.92
C GLU A 288 21.01 29.37 -11.92
N GLN A 289 20.01 29.26 -12.81
CA GLN A 289 18.96 30.27 -12.96
C GLN A 289 17.76 30.03 -12.05
N CYS A 290 17.28 28.79 -11.97
CA CYS A 290 16.10 28.45 -11.17
C CYS A 290 16.43 27.81 -9.83
N GLY A 291 17.71 27.52 -9.55
CA GLY A 291 18.18 26.92 -8.30
C GLY A 291 17.72 25.48 -8.08
N VAL A 292 17.17 24.84 -9.11
CA VAL A 292 16.59 23.50 -9.01
C VAL A 292 17.68 22.45 -9.06
N GLU A 293 17.68 21.56 -8.09
CA GLU A 293 18.59 20.41 -8.06
C GLU A 293 18.11 19.31 -9.03
N PHE A 294 19.00 18.83 -9.88
CA PHE A 294 18.72 17.73 -10.80
C PHE A 294 18.91 16.40 -10.07
N VAL A 295 17.84 15.96 -9.42
CA VAL A 295 17.88 14.79 -8.55
C VAL A 295 17.28 13.53 -9.17
N ASP A 296 17.83 12.38 -8.78
CA ASP A 296 17.23 11.08 -9.08
C ASP A 296 15.85 10.98 -8.40
N SER A 297 14.95 10.24 -9.03
CA SER A 297 13.63 9.85 -8.50
C SER A 297 13.63 9.33 -7.06
N ARG A 298 14.77 8.83 -6.56
CA ARG A 298 14.98 8.40 -5.18
C ARG A 298 15.01 9.57 -4.20
N ILE A 299 15.78 10.61 -4.50
CA ILE A 299 15.97 11.78 -3.63
C ILE A 299 14.66 12.55 -3.45
N ARG A 300 13.83 12.65 -4.50
CA ARG A 300 12.50 13.27 -4.44
C ARG A 300 11.61 12.71 -3.33
N ARG A 301 11.76 11.42 -3.00
CA ARG A 301 10.98 10.77 -1.94
C ARG A 301 11.46 11.15 -0.55
N TYR A 302 12.77 11.38 -0.39
CA TYR A 302 13.34 11.90 0.85
C TYR A 302 13.02 13.38 1.06
N GLN A 303 12.86 14.14 -0.02
CA GLN A 303 12.47 15.55 0.06
C GLN A 303 11.00 15.76 0.46
N MET A 304 10.18 14.71 0.58
CA MET A 304 8.85 14.82 1.18
C MET A 304 8.98 15.06 2.69
N GLY A 305 8.10 15.87 3.29
CA GLY A 305 8.16 16.15 4.72
C GLY A 305 8.10 14.87 5.57
N TYR A 306 9.15 14.62 6.35
CA TYR A 306 9.24 13.52 7.31
C TYR A 306 9.73 14.04 8.67
N ILE A 307 9.28 13.38 9.74
CA ILE A 307 9.80 13.58 11.09
C ILE A 307 10.85 12.50 11.31
N LYS A 308 12.11 12.91 11.48
CA LYS A 308 13.18 12.00 11.92
C LYS A 308 12.99 11.73 13.40
N LEU A 309 12.69 10.48 13.75
CA LEU A 309 12.54 10.10 15.16
C LEU A 309 13.92 10.02 15.81
N ALA A 310 14.01 10.50 17.04
CA ALA A 310 15.22 10.48 17.85
C ALA A 310 15.59 9.06 18.29
N CYS A 311 14.60 8.18 18.45
CA CYS A 311 14.76 6.77 18.71
C CYS A 311 13.96 5.92 17.68
N PRO A 312 14.39 4.69 17.39
CA PRO A 312 13.56 3.73 16.66
C PRO A 312 12.27 3.43 17.43
N VAL A 313 11.16 3.30 16.73
CA VAL A 313 9.82 3.08 17.30
C VAL A 313 9.17 1.88 16.63
N THR A 314 8.70 0.89 17.38
CA THR A 314 7.99 -0.26 16.80
C THR A 314 6.65 0.17 16.23
N HIS A 315 6.32 -0.27 15.03
CA HIS A 315 5.03 0.06 14.44
C HIS A 315 3.89 -0.74 15.11
N VAL A 316 2.84 -0.06 15.56
CA VAL A 316 1.71 -0.65 16.33
C VAL A 316 1.07 -1.84 15.62
N TRP A 317 0.70 -1.68 14.35
CA TRP A 317 0.07 -2.75 13.56
C TRP A 317 0.94 -3.99 13.33
N TYR A 318 2.26 -3.93 13.56
CA TYR A 318 3.11 -5.13 13.47
C TYR A 318 3.35 -5.78 14.83
N LEU A 319 3.30 -5.00 15.90
CA LEU A 319 3.55 -5.48 17.26
C LEU A 319 2.28 -5.94 17.98
N LYS A 320 1.17 -5.20 17.88
CA LYS A 320 0.00 -5.34 18.77
C LYS A 320 -1.15 -6.23 18.28
N PRO A 321 -1.40 -6.47 16.98
CA PRO A 321 -2.45 -7.40 16.57
C PRO A 321 -2.25 -8.78 17.16
N LEU A 322 -3.34 -9.51 17.36
CA LEU A 322 -3.32 -10.90 17.80
C LEU A 322 -3.75 -11.79 16.62
N PRO A 323 -2.85 -12.62 16.05
CA PRO A 323 -1.44 -12.81 16.42
C PRO A 323 -0.50 -11.71 15.90
N SER A 324 0.60 -11.45 16.62
CA SER A 324 1.54 -10.36 16.30
C SER A 324 2.56 -10.80 15.26
N TYR A 325 2.81 -9.95 14.25
CA TYR A 325 3.74 -10.25 13.16
C TYR A 325 5.19 -10.31 13.63
N ILE A 326 5.62 -9.34 14.45
CA ILE A 326 6.98 -9.28 15.01
C ILE A 326 7.19 -10.47 15.97
N ALA A 327 6.21 -10.76 16.82
CA ALA A 327 6.27 -11.87 17.76
C ALA A 327 6.37 -13.22 17.05
N ASN A 328 5.59 -13.42 15.99
CA ASN A 328 5.61 -14.63 15.17
C ASN A 328 6.97 -14.83 14.49
N LEU A 329 7.56 -13.76 13.95
CA LEU A 329 8.82 -13.86 13.23
C LEU A 329 10.00 -14.14 14.17
N LEU A 330 10.03 -13.49 15.33
CA LEU A 330 11.09 -13.64 16.35
C LEU A 330 10.90 -14.88 17.25
N ASP A 331 9.78 -15.58 17.16
CA ASP A 331 9.40 -16.69 18.04
C ASP A 331 9.49 -16.35 19.53
N LYS A 332 8.91 -15.20 19.87
CA LYS A 332 8.86 -14.66 21.24
C LYS A 332 7.44 -14.30 21.63
N PRO A 333 7.02 -14.54 22.89
CA PRO A 333 5.73 -14.09 23.35
C PRO A 333 5.67 -12.55 23.37
N LEU A 334 4.50 -11.99 23.02
CA LEU A 334 4.29 -10.55 23.01
C LEU A 334 4.64 -9.88 24.36
N LYS A 335 4.38 -10.57 25.48
CA LYS A 335 4.73 -10.11 26.83
C LYS A 335 6.22 -9.89 27.03
N GLU A 336 7.08 -10.70 26.41
CA GLU A 336 8.54 -10.55 26.48
C GLU A 336 9.01 -9.34 25.66
N LEU A 337 8.41 -9.13 24.48
CA LEU A 337 8.70 -7.98 23.63
C LEU A 337 8.22 -6.66 24.24
N GLU A 338 7.10 -6.69 24.96
CA GLU A 338 6.59 -5.52 25.68
C GLU A 338 7.33 -5.31 27.00
N GLY A 339 7.69 -6.38 27.71
CA GLY A 339 8.41 -6.42 29.01
C GLY A 339 7.50 -6.54 30.25
N LEU A 340 6.27 -7.04 30.11
CA LEU A 340 5.28 -7.17 31.20
C LEU A 340 5.53 -8.47 32.01
N PRO A 341 5.65 -8.43 33.35
CA PRO A 341 5.76 -9.65 34.16
C PRO A 341 4.45 -10.45 34.19
N ASP A 342 4.59 -11.78 34.25
CA ASP A 342 3.49 -12.75 34.27
C ASP A 342 3.08 -13.05 35.73
N GLU A 343 1.88 -12.64 36.16
CA GLU A 343 1.41 -12.81 37.54
C GLU A 343 1.17 -14.28 37.96
N ARG A 344 1.32 -15.25 37.06
CA ARG A 344 1.10 -16.68 37.36
C ARG A 344 2.30 -17.44 37.95
N LYS A 345 3.46 -16.79 38.12
CA LYS A 345 4.65 -17.40 38.75
C LYS A 345 4.95 -16.88 40.17
N LEU A 346 4.04 -16.13 40.79
CA LEU A 346 4.21 -15.61 42.15
C LEU A 346 3.44 -16.47 43.18
N SER A 347 3.85 -17.72 43.37
CA SER A 347 3.41 -18.54 44.51
C SER A 347 4.62 -18.96 45.35
N ARG A 348 5.27 -17.97 45.97
CA ARG A 348 6.06 -18.12 47.20
C ARG A 348 6.14 -16.75 47.91
N PRO A 349 5.65 -16.62 49.16
CA PRO A 349 5.58 -15.34 49.83
C PRO A 349 6.88 -15.03 50.56
N ILE A 350 7.43 -13.83 50.36
CA ILE A 350 8.28 -13.19 51.37
C ILE A 350 7.82 -11.74 51.50
N LEU A 351 7.27 -11.46 52.68
CA LEU A 351 6.89 -10.15 53.20
C LEU A 351 8.10 -9.21 53.31
N LYS A 352 7.97 -7.96 52.84
CA LYS A 352 8.17 -6.71 53.60
C LYS A 352 7.95 -5.50 52.69
N GLY A 353 7.48 -4.40 53.29
CA GLY A 353 6.81 -3.27 52.65
C GLY A 353 7.69 -2.27 51.90
N GLY A 354 7.03 -1.31 51.24
CA GLY A 354 7.63 -0.09 50.69
C GLY A 354 7.55 0.05 49.16
N ASP A 355 6.77 1.04 48.71
CA ASP A 355 6.84 1.84 47.46
C ASP A 355 6.29 1.31 46.10
N PRO A 356 5.42 2.10 45.41
CA PRO A 356 4.82 1.75 44.12
C PRO A 356 5.55 2.45 42.95
N ILE A 357 6.70 1.96 42.52
CA ILE A 357 7.23 2.27 41.17
C ILE A 357 7.91 1.01 40.62
N ARG A 358 7.19 0.26 39.77
CA ARG A 358 7.75 -0.95 39.15
C ARG A 358 7.27 -1.06 37.71
N SER A 359 8.04 -0.52 36.76
CA SER A 359 7.82 -0.81 35.34
C SER A 359 9.11 -0.66 34.50
N TYR A 360 9.43 -1.73 33.76
CA TYR A 360 10.34 -1.86 32.63
C TYR A 360 11.81 -1.47 32.82
N LEU A 361 12.63 -2.48 33.11
CA LEU A 361 14.06 -2.42 32.79
C LEU A 361 14.54 -3.83 32.53
N ASN A 362 14.63 -4.20 31.25
CA ASN A 362 15.59 -5.21 30.82
C ASN A 362 16.54 -4.50 29.86
N PHE A 363 17.75 -4.21 30.34
CA PHE A 363 18.90 -4.11 29.46
C PHE A 363 19.07 -5.49 28.84
N SER A 364 18.56 -5.69 27.64
CA SER A 364 19.13 -6.71 26.79
C SER A 364 20.45 -6.13 26.33
N PHE A 365 21.57 -6.55 26.93
CA PHE A 365 22.77 -6.63 26.10
C PHE A 365 22.31 -7.29 24.81
N ALA A 366 22.55 -6.64 23.66
CA ALA A 366 22.32 -7.32 22.40
C ALA A 366 23.02 -8.67 22.57
N ARG A 367 22.26 -9.79 22.54
CA ARG A 367 22.87 -11.13 22.48
C ARG A 367 24.02 -11.03 21.50
N PRO A 368 25.20 -11.64 21.72
CA PRO A 368 26.37 -11.43 20.89
C PRO A 368 25.97 -11.50 19.42
N ILE A 369 25.74 -10.33 18.81
CA ILE A 369 25.42 -10.23 17.40
C ILE A 369 26.72 -10.67 16.79
N ALA A 370 26.68 -11.75 16.01
CA ALA A 370 27.87 -12.44 15.51
C ALA A 370 28.89 -11.53 14.77
N LYS A 371 28.52 -10.27 14.52
CA LYS A 371 29.26 -9.25 13.77
C LYS A 371 29.79 -8.07 14.60
N LYS A 372 29.44 -7.89 15.89
CA LYS A 372 29.98 -6.79 16.72
C LYS A 372 30.93 -7.37 17.79
N PRO A 373 32.22 -7.00 17.82
CA PRO A 373 33.08 -7.39 18.93
C PRO A 373 32.65 -6.65 20.19
N THR A 374 32.16 -7.36 21.20
CA THR A 374 31.93 -6.82 22.54
C THR A 374 33.28 -6.56 23.23
N PHE A 375 33.39 -5.46 23.97
CA PHE A 375 34.55 -5.18 24.84
C PHE A 375 34.83 -6.32 25.85
N LEU A 376 33.80 -7.10 26.19
CA LEU A 376 33.90 -8.23 27.10
C LEU A 376 34.28 -9.51 26.36
N ARG A 377 35.58 -9.66 26.08
CA ARG A 377 36.23 -10.95 25.76
C ARG A 377 36.30 -11.91 26.97
N PHE A 378 35.54 -11.69 28.04
CA PHE A 378 35.40 -12.62 29.16
C PHE A 378 34.30 -13.64 28.87
N ARG A 379 34.70 -14.74 28.23
CA ARG A 379 33.82 -15.75 27.66
C ARG A 379 33.27 -16.80 28.65
N GLY A 380 33.20 -16.55 29.96
CA GLY A 380 32.97 -17.66 30.89
C GLY A 380 32.42 -17.44 32.30
N SER A 381 32.04 -16.25 32.75
CA SER A 381 31.70 -16.09 34.18
C SER A 381 30.85 -14.87 34.51
N PHE A 382 29.71 -14.70 33.85
CA PHE A 382 28.69 -13.77 34.35
C PHE A 382 27.34 -14.46 34.36
N GLU A 383 26.86 -14.81 35.55
CA GLU A 383 25.44 -15.07 35.77
C GLU A 383 24.70 -13.75 35.50
N TYR A 384 23.94 -13.71 34.40
CA TYR A 384 23.26 -12.53 33.86
C TYR A 384 22.14 -11.97 34.77
N GLU A 385 21.96 -12.51 35.97
CA GLU A 385 20.83 -12.21 36.86
C GLU A 385 21.13 -11.16 37.95
N ILE A 386 22.34 -10.59 38.01
CA ILE A 386 22.66 -9.64 39.07
C ILE A 386 22.17 -8.23 38.71
N GLN A 387 21.12 -7.78 39.42
CA GLN A 387 20.54 -6.41 39.38
C GLN A 387 21.55 -5.26 39.59
N SER A 388 22.78 -5.54 40.04
CA SER A 388 23.78 -4.54 40.45
C SER A 388 24.44 -3.78 39.29
N TRP A 389 24.54 -4.39 38.10
CA TRP A 389 25.19 -3.77 36.93
C TRP A 389 24.46 -2.55 36.38
N LYS A 390 23.16 -2.52 36.65
CA LYS A 390 22.20 -1.49 36.27
C LYS A 390 22.57 -0.11 36.81
N TYR A 391 23.18 -0.09 37.99
CA TYR A 391 23.59 1.12 38.68
C TYR A 391 25.09 1.42 38.51
N SER A 392 25.92 0.39 38.30
CA SER A 392 27.37 0.55 38.23
C SER A 392 27.87 1.04 36.86
N ILE A 393 27.38 0.48 35.74
CA ILE A 393 27.90 0.82 34.41
C ILE A 393 27.68 2.30 34.04
N PRO A 394 26.50 2.91 34.26
CA PRO A 394 26.27 4.32 33.93
C PRO A 394 27.14 5.29 34.75
N LEU A 395 27.64 4.88 35.93
CA LEU A 395 28.53 5.70 36.75
C LEU A 395 29.94 5.84 36.15
N PHE A 396 30.35 4.92 35.26
CA PHE A 396 31.70 4.91 34.66
C PHE A 396 31.81 5.74 33.37
N PHE A 397 30.70 6.19 32.78
CA PHE A 397 30.69 6.91 31.52
C PHE A 397 30.07 8.31 31.67
N THR A 398 30.64 9.31 30.98
CA THR A 398 29.93 10.58 30.71
C THR A 398 28.71 10.30 29.81
N THR A 399 27.65 11.14 29.75
CA THR A 399 26.50 10.82 28.86
C THR A 399 26.93 10.56 27.43
N HIS A 400 27.86 11.37 26.90
CA HIS A 400 28.40 11.19 25.55
C HIS A 400 29.19 9.87 25.40
N GLY A 401 29.96 9.48 26.43
CA GLY A 401 30.67 8.20 26.45
C GLY A 401 29.71 7.00 26.59
N PHE A 402 28.65 7.16 27.38
CA PHE A 402 27.61 6.16 27.60
C PHE A 402 26.74 5.99 26.36
N ASP A 403 26.38 7.07 25.67
CA ASP A 403 25.63 7.02 24.41
C ASP A 403 26.48 6.42 23.28
N ALA A 404 27.76 6.76 23.20
CA ALA A 404 28.68 6.13 22.25
C ALA A 404 28.86 4.63 22.54
N PHE A 405 28.94 4.23 23.82
CA PHE A 405 29.01 2.84 24.25
C PHE A 405 27.69 2.10 23.99
N ARG A 406 26.55 2.70 24.33
CA ARG A 406 25.20 2.19 24.14
C ARG A 406 24.90 1.97 22.66
N ASN A 407 25.13 2.98 21.80
CA ASN A 407 24.94 2.86 20.36
C ASN A 407 25.89 1.82 19.71
N ARG A 408 27.00 1.47 20.37
CA ARG A 408 27.93 0.42 19.93
C ARG A 408 27.55 -0.97 20.45
N GLU A 409 27.18 -1.13 21.72
CA GLU A 409 27.09 -2.43 22.41
C GLU A 409 25.73 -2.79 23.03
N ILE A 410 24.84 -1.82 23.29
CA ILE A 410 23.56 -2.05 23.99
C ILE A 410 22.38 -1.43 23.23
N SER A 411 21.62 -2.27 22.54
CA SER A 411 20.35 -1.88 21.93
C SER A 411 19.20 -1.95 22.95
N THR A 412 18.38 -0.90 23.07
CA THR A 412 17.21 -0.89 23.98
C THR A 412 15.89 -0.92 23.21
N GLY A 413 14.88 -1.60 23.78
CA GLY A 413 13.48 -1.59 23.30
C GLY A 413 13.31 -1.88 21.81
N ALA A 414 12.69 -0.94 21.09
CA ALA A 414 12.45 -1.02 19.65
C ALA A 414 13.75 -1.08 18.82
N GLY A 415 14.85 -0.49 19.30
CA GLY A 415 16.16 -0.61 18.66
C GLY A 415 16.70 -2.05 18.71
N ALA A 416 16.49 -2.74 19.84
CA ALA A 416 16.88 -4.15 20.00
C ALA A 416 16.06 -5.08 19.11
N ILE A 417 14.76 -4.80 18.96
CA ILE A 417 13.87 -5.53 18.04
C ILE A 417 14.36 -5.33 16.61
N ARG A 418 14.72 -4.11 16.21
CA ARG A 418 15.23 -3.82 14.88
C ARG A 418 16.51 -4.60 14.57
N GLU A 419 17.49 -4.61 15.49
CA GLU A 419 18.72 -5.38 15.30
C GLU A 419 18.44 -6.89 15.20
N GLN A 420 17.57 -7.44 16.07
CA GLN A 420 17.16 -8.84 15.99
C GLN A 420 16.51 -9.18 14.65
N LEU A 421 15.67 -8.29 14.11
CA LEU A 421 15.02 -8.47 12.81
C LEU A 421 15.99 -8.35 11.63
N ALA A 422 17.01 -7.48 11.74
CA ALA A 422 18.03 -7.29 10.71
C ALA A 422 18.98 -8.50 10.58
N ASP A 423 19.20 -9.22 11.68
CA ASP A 423 20.04 -10.43 11.71
C ASP A 423 19.30 -11.71 11.28
N LEU A 424 17.99 -11.66 11.02
CA LEU A 424 17.22 -12.83 10.63
C LEU A 424 17.54 -13.26 9.18
N ASP A 425 17.90 -14.53 9.01
CA ASP A 425 17.88 -15.19 7.72
C ASP A 425 16.52 -15.87 7.49
N LEU A 426 15.73 -15.29 6.58
CA LEU A 426 14.38 -15.77 6.28
C LEU A 426 14.37 -17.18 5.67
N GLY A 427 15.42 -17.57 4.94
CA GLY A 427 15.53 -18.91 4.36
C GLY A 427 15.69 -19.97 5.44
N ILE A 428 16.62 -19.71 6.35
CA ILE A 428 16.89 -20.56 7.52
C ILE A 428 15.63 -20.71 8.40
N ILE A 429 14.87 -19.63 8.61
CA ILE A 429 13.62 -19.68 9.39
C ILE A 429 12.58 -20.59 8.74
N ILE A 430 12.44 -20.54 7.41
CA ILE A 430 11.50 -21.39 6.68
C ILE A 430 11.89 -22.85 6.84
N ASP A 431 13.17 -23.17 6.63
CA ASP A 431 13.66 -24.54 6.70
C ASP A 431 13.52 -25.14 8.11
N TYR A 432 13.92 -24.40 9.15
CA TYR A 432 13.74 -24.85 10.53
C TYR A 432 12.27 -24.97 10.92
N SER A 433 11.42 -24.00 10.56
CA SER A 433 9.99 -24.03 10.91
C SER A 433 9.27 -25.18 10.19
N LEU A 434 9.70 -25.53 8.97
CA LEU A 434 9.16 -26.63 8.20
C LEU A 434 9.62 -27.99 8.75
N ALA A 435 10.86 -28.09 9.23
CA ALA A 435 11.36 -29.26 9.94
C ALA A 435 10.58 -29.49 11.25
N GLU A 436 10.45 -28.45 12.09
CA GLU A 436 9.69 -28.51 13.36
C GLU A 436 8.22 -28.89 13.11
N TRP A 437 7.61 -28.36 12.05
CA TRP A 437 6.22 -28.69 11.71
C TRP A 437 6.04 -30.16 11.31
N LYS A 438 7.03 -30.74 10.61
CA LYS A 438 7.03 -32.16 10.22
C LYS A 438 7.24 -33.06 11.43
N GLU A 439 8.17 -32.74 12.32
CA GLU A 439 8.41 -33.50 13.56
C GLU A 439 7.14 -33.58 14.43
N LEU A 440 6.46 -32.45 14.62
CA LEU A 440 5.17 -32.41 15.33
C LEU A 440 4.05 -33.18 14.60
N GLY A 441 4.21 -33.47 13.31
CA GLY A 441 3.31 -34.28 12.50
C GLY A 441 3.48 -35.79 12.70
N GLU A 442 4.69 -36.22 13.05
CA GLU A 442 5.05 -37.62 13.30
C GLU A 442 4.66 -38.07 14.72
N GLU A 443 4.62 -37.13 15.68
CA GLU A 443 4.01 -37.29 17.00
C GLU A 443 2.48 -37.42 16.85
N GLY A 444 1.96 -38.65 16.79
CA GLY A 444 0.53 -38.93 16.77
C GLY A 444 -0.22 -38.41 18.00
N PRO A 445 -1.57 -38.42 18.02
CA PRO A 445 -2.35 -37.89 19.14
C PRO A 445 -2.01 -38.63 20.43
N THR A 446 -1.66 -37.86 21.47
CA THR A 446 -1.18 -38.37 22.76
C THR A 446 -2.31 -38.88 23.66
N GLY A 447 -3.57 -38.65 23.26
CA GLY A 447 -4.78 -39.01 24.04
C GLY A 447 -5.15 -37.99 25.11
N ASN A 448 -4.34 -36.95 25.31
CA ASN A 448 -4.58 -35.84 26.21
C ASN A 448 -4.98 -34.59 25.41
N GLU A 449 -6.26 -34.19 25.49
CA GLU A 449 -6.79 -33.04 24.74
C GLU A 449 -5.99 -31.75 24.93
N TRP A 450 -5.39 -31.53 26.11
CA TRP A 450 -4.64 -30.31 26.38
C TRP A 450 -3.30 -30.27 25.63
N GLU A 451 -2.63 -31.42 25.54
CA GLU A 451 -1.36 -31.57 24.82
C GLU A 451 -1.59 -31.50 23.31
N ASP A 452 -2.63 -32.17 22.80
CA ASP A 452 -2.99 -32.13 21.39
C ASP A 452 -3.39 -30.70 20.95
N ARG A 453 -4.11 -29.93 21.80
CA ARG A 453 -4.38 -28.49 21.56
C ARG A 453 -3.14 -27.62 21.64
N LYS A 454 -2.11 -28.00 22.41
CA LYS A 454 -0.83 -27.28 22.49
C LYS A 454 -0.01 -27.50 21.22
N VAL A 455 0.06 -28.74 20.74
CA VAL A 455 0.70 -29.12 19.47
C VAL A 455 0.00 -28.44 18.29
N GLY A 456 -1.34 -28.47 18.25
CA GLY A 456 -2.12 -27.76 17.22
C GLY A 456 -1.82 -26.26 17.16
N ARG A 457 -1.82 -25.57 18.32
CA ARG A 457 -1.46 -24.14 18.39
C ARG A 457 -0.03 -23.85 17.91
N ARG A 458 0.92 -24.77 18.16
CA ARG A 458 2.30 -24.63 17.69
C ARG A 458 2.39 -24.86 16.18
N LYS A 459 1.67 -25.83 15.62
CA LYS A 459 1.57 -26.05 14.17
C LYS A 459 1.02 -24.81 13.46
N ASP A 460 -0.09 -24.25 13.95
CA ASP A 460 -0.68 -23.03 13.37
C ASP A 460 0.29 -21.84 13.43
N PHE A 461 1.06 -21.74 14.52
CA PHE A 461 2.10 -20.73 14.68
C PHE A 461 3.20 -20.88 13.62
N LEU A 462 3.70 -22.10 13.39
CA LEU A 462 4.74 -22.37 12.40
C LEU A 462 4.26 -22.08 10.97
N VAL A 463 3.01 -22.44 10.65
CA VAL A 463 2.39 -22.12 9.36
C VAL A 463 2.37 -20.61 9.13
N ARG A 464 1.86 -19.84 10.10
CA ARG A 464 1.87 -18.36 10.01
C ARG A 464 3.28 -17.79 9.85
N ARG A 465 4.26 -18.32 10.58
CA ARG A 465 5.65 -17.88 10.51
C ARG A 465 6.26 -18.13 9.12
N ILE A 466 6.01 -19.31 8.54
CA ILE A 466 6.47 -19.68 7.19
C ILE A 466 5.81 -18.79 6.14
N GLU A 467 4.49 -18.58 6.23
CA GLU A 467 3.76 -17.72 5.31
C GLU A 467 4.28 -16.28 5.32
N LEU A 468 4.54 -15.74 6.51
CA LEU A 468 5.12 -14.40 6.67
C LEU A 468 6.52 -14.31 6.05
N ALA A 469 7.41 -15.27 6.34
CA ALA A 469 8.75 -15.29 5.78
C ALA A 469 8.72 -15.40 4.23
N LYS A 470 7.87 -16.28 3.68
CA LYS A 470 7.63 -16.38 2.24
C LYS A 470 7.13 -15.07 1.63
N HIS A 471 6.26 -14.36 2.35
CA HIS A 471 5.75 -13.07 1.90
C HIS A 471 6.87 -12.02 1.80
N PHE A 472 7.74 -11.92 2.81
CA PHE A 472 8.90 -11.01 2.79
C PHE A 472 9.86 -11.32 1.65
N ILE A 473 10.14 -12.60 1.38
CA ILE A 473 10.99 -13.03 0.26
C ILE A 473 10.35 -12.64 -1.08
N ARG A 474 9.07 -12.97 -1.28
CA ARG A 474 8.34 -12.67 -2.53
C ARG A 474 8.26 -11.17 -2.81
N THR A 475 8.09 -10.37 -1.76
CA THR A 475 7.97 -8.92 -1.86
C THR A 475 9.32 -8.20 -1.82
N ASN A 476 10.42 -8.88 -1.51
CA ASN A 476 11.76 -8.31 -1.28
C ASN A 476 11.69 -7.10 -0.35
N ILE A 477 11.06 -7.29 0.80
CA ILE A 477 10.90 -6.32 1.88
C ILE A 477 11.72 -6.83 3.07
N GLU A 478 12.44 -5.93 3.73
CA GLU A 478 13.27 -6.28 4.88
C GLU A 478 12.45 -6.22 6.18
N PRO A 479 12.54 -7.25 7.05
CA PRO A 479 11.80 -7.28 8.32
C PRO A 479 12.11 -6.09 9.25
N GLU A 480 13.31 -5.52 9.19
CA GLU A 480 13.71 -4.39 10.02
C GLU A 480 12.81 -3.15 9.83
N TRP A 481 12.12 -3.04 8.70
CA TRP A 481 11.26 -1.90 8.39
C TRP A 481 9.92 -1.91 9.16
N MET A 482 9.63 -2.96 9.93
CA MET A 482 8.55 -2.95 10.94
C MET A 482 8.87 -2.01 12.12
N VAL A 483 10.12 -1.54 12.22
CA VAL A 483 10.55 -0.51 13.18
C VAL A 483 10.76 0.81 12.44
N LEU A 484 9.98 1.83 12.81
CA LEU A 484 10.01 3.16 12.23
C LEU A 484 11.16 3.98 12.79
N CYS A 485 11.95 4.58 11.91
CA CYS A 485 12.91 5.65 12.25
C CYS A 485 12.51 7.00 11.65
N LEU A 486 11.64 6.97 10.64
CA LEU A 486 11.12 8.14 9.93
C LEU A 486 9.60 8.04 9.92
N LEU A 487 8.92 9.13 10.24
CA LEU A 487 7.47 9.21 10.24
C LEU A 487 7.03 10.21 9.16
N PRO A 488 6.24 9.80 8.14
CA PRO A 488 5.80 10.71 7.10
C PRO A 488 4.80 11.75 7.64
N VAL A 489 4.82 12.96 7.09
CA VAL A 489 3.86 14.04 7.40
C VAL A 489 2.71 14.03 6.37
N LEU A 490 1.46 14.08 6.84
CA LEU A 490 0.25 14.04 6.01
C LEU A 490 -0.09 15.40 5.34
N PRO A 491 -0.96 15.43 4.29
CA PRO A 491 -1.35 16.69 3.63
C PRO A 491 -2.23 17.57 4.53
N PRO A 492 -2.32 18.90 4.29
CA PRO A 492 -3.22 19.79 5.01
C PRO A 492 -4.70 19.53 4.75
N GLU A 493 -5.07 18.91 3.64
CA GLU A 493 -6.46 18.50 3.37
C GLU A 493 -6.98 17.55 4.46
N LEU A 494 -6.09 16.71 5.01
CA LEU A 494 -6.36 15.83 6.15
C LEU A 494 -5.97 16.49 7.50
N ARG A 495 -5.33 17.66 7.44
CA ARG A 495 -4.78 18.42 8.56
C ARG A 495 -5.14 19.92 8.53
N PRO A 496 -6.41 20.31 8.34
CA PRO A 496 -6.77 21.72 8.22
C PRO A 496 -6.53 22.48 9.53
N ILE A 497 -6.10 23.73 9.39
CA ILE A 497 -6.08 24.73 10.46
C ILE A 497 -6.96 25.87 9.97
N ILE A 498 -8.10 26.08 10.63
CA ILE A 498 -9.06 27.12 10.28
C ILE A 498 -9.04 28.16 11.39
N GLN A 499 -8.78 29.41 11.02
CA GLN A 499 -8.94 30.52 11.96
C GLN A 499 -10.42 30.90 12.04
N ILE A 500 -10.98 30.85 13.25
CA ILE A 500 -12.34 31.32 13.52
C ILE A 500 -12.26 32.76 14.04
N ASP A 501 -13.27 33.56 13.69
CA ASP A 501 -13.43 34.91 14.23
C ASP A 501 -13.37 34.90 15.77
N GLY A 502 -12.54 35.79 16.32
CA GLY A 502 -12.18 35.80 17.75
C GLY A 502 -10.82 35.19 18.10
N GLY A 503 -9.97 34.90 17.10
CA GLY A 503 -8.58 34.49 17.31
C GLY A 503 -8.39 33.03 17.73
N LYS A 504 -9.46 32.23 17.72
CA LYS A 504 -9.41 30.80 18.05
C LYS A 504 -9.08 30.00 16.79
N LEU A 505 -7.92 29.34 16.77
CA LEU A 505 -7.53 28.42 15.70
C LEU A 505 -8.18 27.05 15.97
N MET A 506 -8.98 26.55 15.02
CA MET A 506 -9.44 25.16 15.01
C MET A 506 -8.45 24.32 14.21
N SER A 507 -7.73 23.43 14.88
CA SER A 507 -6.86 22.42 14.27
C SER A 507 -7.61 21.09 14.17
N SER A 508 -7.30 20.31 13.13
CA SER A 508 -7.71 18.90 13.07
C SER A 508 -7.10 18.08 14.21
N ASP A 509 -7.81 17.06 14.71
CA ASP A 509 -7.33 16.11 15.74
C ASP A 509 -5.93 15.55 15.43
N ILE A 510 -5.64 15.24 14.17
CA ILE A 510 -4.34 14.72 13.71
C ILE A 510 -3.19 15.72 13.92
N ASN A 511 -3.44 17.02 13.78
CA ASN A 511 -2.41 18.05 13.99
C ASN A 511 -1.97 18.09 15.46
N GLU A 512 -2.90 17.89 16.40
CA GLU A 512 -2.55 17.81 17.82
C GLU A 512 -1.72 16.57 18.13
N LEU A 513 -2.04 15.43 17.49
CA LEU A 513 -1.24 14.20 17.61
C LEU A 513 0.17 14.37 17.03
N TYR A 514 0.31 14.97 15.84
CA TYR A 514 1.62 15.28 15.26
C TYR A 514 2.41 16.28 16.10
N ARG A 515 1.76 17.34 16.61
CA ARG A 515 2.38 18.30 17.52
C ARG A 515 2.95 17.60 18.75
N ARG A 516 2.22 16.64 19.32
CA ARG A 516 2.69 15.84 20.45
C ARG A 516 3.90 14.99 20.08
N VAL A 517 3.91 14.32 18.92
CA VAL A 517 5.07 13.56 18.44
C VAL A 517 6.28 14.47 18.30
N ILE A 518 6.15 15.62 17.63
CA ILE A 518 7.24 16.58 17.44
C ILE A 518 7.75 17.10 18.78
N TYR A 519 6.85 17.47 19.68
CA TYR A 519 7.22 17.96 21.00
C TYR A 519 8.01 16.92 21.81
N ARG A 520 7.53 15.67 21.87
CA ARG A 520 8.23 14.58 22.59
C ARG A 520 9.56 14.23 21.93
N ASN A 521 9.59 14.23 20.60
CA ASN A 521 10.78 13.94 19.83
C ASN A 521 11.87 15.01 20.03
N ASN A 522 11.51 16.29 19.93
CA ASN A 522 12.42 17.41 20.17
C ASN A 522 12.89 17.44 21.62
N THR A 523 12.00 17.18 22.59
CA THR A 523 12.39 17.04 24.01
C THR A 523 13.46 15.97 24.19
N LEU A 524 13.31 14.81 23.54
CA LEU A 524 14.31 13.75 23.58
C LEU A 524 15.62 14.17 22.89
N ILE A 525 15.55 14.85 21.74
CA ILE A 525 16.74 15.39 21.04
C ILE A 525 17.48 16.41 21.91
N ASP A 526 16.76 17.35 22.52
CA ASP A 526 17.31 18.40 23.38
C ASP A 526 17.97 17.77 24.61
N LEU A 527 17.35 16.74 25.20
CA LEU A 527 17.94 15.98 26.30
C LEU A 527 19.23 15.27 25.88
N LEU A 528 19.25 14.60 24.73
CA LEU A 528 20.44 13.91 24.22
C LEU A 528 21.58 14.88 23.84
N THR A 529 21.25 16.10 23.41
CA THR A 529 22.24 17.09 22.94
C THR A 529 22.76 18.02 24.04
N THR A 530 21.92 18.39 25.02
CA THR A 530 22.24 19.42 26.02
C THR A 530 22.88 18.85 27.28
N SER A 531 22.64 17.58 27.61
CA SER A 531 23.00 17.03 28.92
C SER A 531 24.36 16.33 28.98
N ARG A 532 25.24 16.78 29.91
CA ARG A 532 26.55 16.15 30.20
C ARG A 532 26.51 14.99 31.19
N SER A 533 25.38 14.78 31.88
CA SER A 533 25.14 13.63 32.77
C SER A 533 23.63 13.43 33.01
N THR A 534 22.95 12.71 32.13
CA THR A 534 21.54 12.30 32.35
C THR A 534 21.45 10.82 32.73
N PRO A 535 20.77 10.47 33.83
CA PRO A 535 20.47 9.07 34.15
C PRO A 535 19.77 8.36 33.00
N GLY A 536 20.25 7.16 32.63
CA GLY A 536 19.69 6.38 31.53
C GLY A 536 18.19 6.07 31.68
N GLU A 537 17.69 6.00 32.92
CA GLU A 537 16.26 5.81 33.23
C GLU A 537 15.38 6.96 32.70
N LEU A 538 15.88 8.20 32.72
CA LEU A 538 15.16 9.35 32.19
C LEU A 538 15.08 9.31 30.66
N VAL A 539 16.18 8.90 30.00
CA VAL A 539 16.20 8.73 28.54
C VAL A 539 15.21 7.64 28.11
N MET A 540 15.19 6.51 28.81
CA MET A 540 14.25 5.42 28.56
C MET A 540 12.78 5.85 28.75
N CYS A 541 12.50 6.67 29.76
CA CYS A 541 11.17 7.23 29.99
C CYS A 541 10.73 8.11 28.80
N GLN A 542 11.64 8.95 28.29
CA GLN A 542 11.34 9.81 27.14
C GLN A 542 11.18 9.03 25.84
N GLU A 543 11.99 7.99 25.61
CA GLU A 543 11.81 7.07 24.47
C GLU A 543 10.44 6.39 24.49
N LYS A 544 9.98 5.97 25.68
CA LYS A 544 8.63 5.41 25.86
C LYS A 544 7.55 6.43 25.52
N LEU A 545 7.70 7.68 25.93
CA LEU A 545 6.74 8.74 25.61
C LEU A 545 6.70 9.06 24.11
N VAL A 546 7.82 8.95 23.40
CA VAL A 546 7.87 9.05 21.93
C VAL A 546 7.15 7.88 21.29
N GLN A 547 7.41 6.64 21.73
CA GLN A 547 6.69 5.45 21.27
C GLN A 547 5.17 5.60 21.50
N GLU A 548 4.74 6.03 22.68
CA GLU A 548 3.33 6.26 22.99
C GLU A 548 2.71 7.35 22.11
N ALA A 549 3.44 8.43 21.83
CA ALA A 549 2.95 9.49 20.95
C ALA A 549 2.75 8.98 19.52
N VAL A 550 3.69 8.20 18.98
CA VAL A 550 3.56 7.59 17.65
C VAL A 550 2.44 6.55 17.64
N ASP A 551 2.31 5.77 18.71
CA ASP A 551 1.24 4.78 18.83
C ASP A 551 -0.14 5.46 18.81
N THR A 552 -0.32 6.55 19.57
CA THR A 552 -1.58 7.32 19.57
C THR A 552 -1.88 7.98 18.23
N LEU A 553 -0.85 8.38 17.47
CA LEU A 553 -1.02 8.94 16.14
C LEU A 553 -1.55 7.89 15.16
N LEU A 554 -0.95 6.70 15.16
CA LEU A 554 -1.34 5.60 14.29
C LEU A 554 -2.70 5.05 14.70
N ASP A 555 -2.86 4.69 15.97
CA ASP A 555 -4.07 4.07 16.50
C ASP A 555 -4.37 4.50 17.94
N ASN A 556 -5.33 5.43 18.08
CA ASN A 556 -5.71 5.99 19.37
C ASN A 556 -6.72 5.07 20.07
N GLY A 557 -6.22 4.02 20.69
CA GLY A 557 -7.03 3.08 21.49
C GLY A 557 -6.34 1.76 21.82
N ILE A 558 -5.34 1.34 21.03
CA ILE A 558 -4.68 0.04 21.19
C ILE A 558 -3.93 -0.11 22.54
N ARG A 559 -3.46 0.99 23.15
CA ARG A 559 -2.74 0.97 24.44
C ARG A 559 -3.61 1.14 25.68
N GLY A 560 -4.95 1.15 25.56
CA GLY A 560 -5.86 1.31 26.69
C GLY A 560 -6.70 2.58 26.57
N GLN A 561 -6.59 3.50 27.53
CA GLN A 561 -7.44 4.70 27.53
C GLN A 561 -7.09 5.61 26.34
N PRO A 562 -8.06 5.88 25.44
CA PRO A 562 -7.81 6.71 24.28
C PRO A 562 -7.57 8.16 24.71
N MET A 563 -6.67 8.84 24.00
CA MET A 563 -6.38 10.25 24.26
C MET A 563 -7.59 11.10 23.91
N ARG A 564 -7.97 12.01 24.82
CA ARG A 564 -9.12 12.89 24.71
C ARG A 564 -8.70 14.36 24.76
N ASP A 565 -9.50 15.23 24.16
CA ASP A 565 -9.36 16.67 24.26
C ASP A 565 -9.85 17.21 25.63
N GLY A 566 -9.74 18.53 25.84
CA GLY A 566 -10.23 19.19 27.06
C GLY A 566 -11.75 19.13 27.25
N HIS A 567 -12.50 18.73 26.22
CA HIS A 567 -13.94 18.50 26.23
C HIS A 567 -14.30 17.01 26.31
N ASN A 568 -13.34 16.14 26.67
CA ASN A 568 -13.50 14.70 26.82
C ASN A 568 -13.86 13.94 25.51
N LYS A 569 -13.63 14.54 24.34
CA LYS A 569 -13.79 13.92 23.03
C LYS A 569 -12.50 13.20 22.61
N VAL A 570 -12.63 11.98 22.12
CA VAL A 570 -11.48 11.18 21.65
C VAL A 570 -10.92 11.75 20.34
N TYR A 571 -9.59 11.94 20.28
CA TYR A 571 -8.92 12.35 19.05
C TYR A 571 -9.00 11.26 17.98
N LYS A 572 -9.31 11.64 16.73
CA LYS A 572 -9.24 10.72 15.60
C LYS A 572 -7.79 10.44 15.20
N SER A 573 -7.37 9.17 15.30
CA SER A 573 -6.07 8.68 14.81
C SER A 573 -6.08 8.45 13.30
N PHE A 574 -4.90 8.06 12.78
CA PHE A 574 -4.74 7.68 11.39
C PHE A 574 -5.64 6.50 10.98
N SER A 575 -5.73 5.45 11.81
CA SER A 575 -6.68 4.34 11.60
C SER A 575 -8.10 4.83 11.34
N ASN A 576 -8.61 5.75 12.17
CA ASN A 576 -9.98 6.27 12.08
C ASN A 576 -10.24 7.08 10.80
N VAL A 577 -9.20 7.71 10.24
CA VAL A 577 -9.31 8.44 8.97
C VAL A 577 -9.29 7.50 7.76
N ILE A 578 -8.63 6.34 7.90
CA ILE A 578 -8.54 5.34 6.83
C ILE A 578 -9.76 4.42 6.81
N GLU A 579 -10.35 4.10 7.97
CA GLU A 579 -11.44 3.12 8.11
C GLU A 579 -12.65 3.41 7.19
N GLY A 580 -12.94 4.68 6.93
CA GLY A 580 -14.01 5.10 5.99
C GLY A 580 -13.67 5.00 4.49
N LYS A 581 -12.44 4.66 4.13
CA LYS A 581 -11.95 4.52 2.74
C LYS A 581 -11.50 3.09 2.39
N ALA A 582 -11.89 2.11 3.21
CA ALA A 582 -11.45 0.71 3.11
C ALA A 582 -12.02 -0.06 1.90
N ASP A 583 -11.83 0.45 0.68
CA ASP A 583 -11.79 -0.38 -0.53
C ASP A 583 -10.42 -1.06 -0.57
N SER A 584 -10.29 -2.23 0.07
CA SER A 584 -9.45 -3.42 -0.22
C SER A 584 -8.03 -3.30 -0.85
N SER A 585 -7.47 -2.09 -0.96
CA SER A 585 -6.23 -1.71 -1.64
C SER A 585 -5.33 -0.83 -0.77
N ILE A 586 -5.82 -0.42 0.41
CA ILE A 586 -5.07 0.40 1.38
C ILE A 586 -4.31 -0.45 2.39
N LEU A 587 -4.74 -1.68 2.68
CA LEU A 587 -3.87 -2.69 3.31
C LEU A 587 -2.63 -3.00 2.44
N SER A 588 -2.70 -2.72 1.13
CA SER A 588 -1.56 -2.76 0.22
C SER A 588 -0.62 -1.55 0.37
N ILE A 589 -1.07 -0.43 0.94
CA ILE A 589 -0.25 0.77 1.14
C ILE A 589 0.76 0.55 2.27
N GLU A 590 0.43 -0.27 3.27
CA GLU A 590 1.31 -0.56 4.41
C GLU A 590 2.24 -1.76 4.19
N PHE A 591 1.79 -2.79 3.48
CA PHE A 591 2.65 -3.91 3.10
C PHE A 591 3.57 -3.63 1.90
N VAL A 592 3.44 -2.49 1.18
CA VAL A 592 4.23 -2.25 -0.06
C VAL A 592 5.15 -1.02 0.00
N ARG A 593 5.20 -0.22 1.08
CA ARG A 593 6.12 0.95 1.10
C ARG A 593 6.92 1.15 2.38
N PRO A 594 7.83 0.21 2.65
CA PRO A 594 9.19 0.63 2.98
C PRO A 594 10.22 0.23 1.90
N ARG A 595 9.77 -0.43 0.80
CA ARG A 595 10.59 -0.72 -0.40
C ARG A 595 11.10 0.54 -1.13
N LEU A 596 10.63 1.72 -0.75
CA LEU A 596 10.85 2.98 -1.46
C LEU A 596 11.45 4.11 -0.60
N ILE A 597 11.75 3.84 0.68
CA ILE A 597 12.39 4.81 1.57
C ILE A 597 13.85 4.44 1.86
N LEU A 598 14.33 3.20 1.59
CA LEU A 598 15.71 2.80 1.98
C LEU A 598 16.46 1.83 1.03
N LYS A 599 16.04 1.66 -0.23
CA LYS A 599 16.85 0.87 -1.20
C LYS A 599 18.02 1.71 -1.74
N GLY A 600 19.14 1.72 -1.01
CA GLY A 600 20.28 2.56 -1.38
C GLY A 600 21.61 2.33 -0.68
N MET A 601 21.85 1.18 -0.04
CA MET A 601 23.21 0.80 0.38
C MET A 601 23.48 -0.65 -0.04
N ASN A 602 23.94 -0.81 -1.29
CA ASN A 602 24.78 -1.91 -1.84
C ASN A 602 24.31 -2.41 -3.21
N GLY A 603 25.26 -2.40 -4.16
CA GLY A 603 25.37 -3.43 -5.19
C GLY A 603 24.59 -3.25 -6.48
N LYS A 604 25.34 -2.99 -7.56
CA LYS A 604 24.93 -3.05 -8.97
C LYS A 604 24.07 -4.29 -9.27
N SER A 605 22.91 -4.11 -9.91
CA SER A 605 22.39 -5.09 -10.86
C SER A 605 21.69 -4.36 -12.00
N SER A 606 22.31 -4.44 -13.16
CA SER A 606 21.79 -4.09 -14.46
C SER A 606 20.58 -4.97 -14.79
N MET A 607 19.42 -4.37 -15.04
CA MET A 607 18.36 -5.00 -15.82
C MET A 607 18.29 -4.33 -17.19
N SER A 608 18.91 -5.00 -18.16
CA SER A 608 18.69 -4.83 -19.58
C SER A 608 17.25 -5.23 -19.92
N TYR A 609 16.52 -4.32 -20.57
CA TYR A 609 15.27 -4.65 -21.24
C TYR A 609 15.60 -5.30 -22.60
N GLN A 610 15.15 -6.53 -22.79
CA GLN A 610 14.76 -7.08 -24.08
C GLN A 610 13.30 -7.49 -24.01
#